data_AF-A0A845X7D4-F1
#
_entry.id   AF-A0A845X7D4-F1
#
_cell.length_a   1.000
_cell.length_b   1.000
_cell.length_c   1.000
_cell.angle_alpha   90.00
_cell.angle_beta   90.00
_cell.angle_gamma   90.00
#
_symmetry.space_group_name_H-M   'P 1'
#
loop_
_entity.id
_entity.type
_entity.pdbx_description
1 polymer ?
#
loop_
_entity_poly.entity_id
_entity_poly.type
_entity_poly.pdbx_seq_one_letter_code
_entity_poly.pdbx_strand_id
1 'polypeptide(L)'
;MTSQSPSTTGPVTLDAAGYEFLWTQLLEGAANGWDRHRMQKFFAQIEDRATIPAWLDWLGQFGKKVLASPTPNLELARRLILVATHLQHLPQYEEVALLANHIAHELRQRATSGVVWDYDGPDR
;
A
#
# COMPACT_ATOMS: atom_id res chain seq x y z
N MET A 1 8.82 -18.01 20.49
CA MET A 1 9.55 -18.34 19.25
C MET A 1 9.59 -17.07 18.41
N THR A 2 10.70 -16.35 18.47
CA THR A 2 10.93 -15.08 17.78
C THR A 2 11.50 -15.38 16.38
N SER A 3 10.65 -15.33 15.34
CA SER A 3 11.15 -15.38 13.97
C SER A 3 11.66 -13.99 13.57
N GLN A 4 12.97 -13.80 13.73
CA GLN A 4 13.71 -12.79 12.99
C GLN A 4 13.73 -13.19 11.51
N SER A 5 13.33 -12.28 10.62
CA SER A 5 13.58 -12.40 9.17
C SER A 5 14.85 -11.62 8.81
N PRO A 6 15.65 -12.11 7.84
CA PRO A 6 17.05 -11.74 7.67
C PRO A 6 17.20 -10.31 7.14
N SER A 7 17.83 -9.45 7.92
CA SER A 7 18.35 -8.15 7.47
C SER A 7 19.46 -8.39 6.45
N THR A 8 19.21 -8.07 5.17
CA THR A 8 20.27 -8.15 4.14
C THR A 8 20.94 -6.79 4.01
N THR A 9 22.16 -6.74 4.53
CA THR A 9 23.10 -5.63 4.45
C THR A 9 23.47 -5.30 3.00
N GLY A 10 23.12 -4.08 2.57
CA GLY A 10 23.56 -3.40 1.34
C GLY A 10 23.45 -1.88 1.54
N PRO A 11 24.17 -1.04 0.78
CA PRO A 11 24.55 0.32 1.17
C PRO A 11 23.35 1.24 1.42
N VAL A 12 23.15 1.67 2.67
CA VAL A 12 22.25 2.76 3.15
C VAL A 12 20.91 2.93 2.41
N THR A 13 20.31 1.84 1.95
CA THR A 13 18.94 1.82 1.42
C THR A 13 18.01 1.20 2.44
N LEU A 14 16.78 1.70 2.51
CA LEU A 14 15.78 1.15 3.41
C LEU A 14 15.49 -0.32 3.08
N ASP A 15 15.50 -1.20 4.09
CA ASP A 15 15.05 -2.60 3.94
C ASP A 15 13.51 -2.67 3.83
N ALA A 16 12.98 -3.81 3.38
CA ALA A 16 11.55 -4.06 3.23
C ALA A 16 10.74 -3.73 4.49
N ALA A 17 11.27 -3.99 5.69
CA ALA A 17 10.60 -3.65 6.95
C ALA A 17 10.49 -2.13 7.16
N GLY A 18 11.48 -1.36 6.73
CA GLY A 18 11.42 0.08 6.85
C GLY A 18 10.45 0.69 5.83
N TYR A 19 10.39 0.15 4.60
CA TYR A 19 9.37 0.57 3.63
C TYR A 19 7.96 0.26 4.11
N GLU A 20 7.77 -0.89 4.75
CA GLU A 20 6.50 -1.24 5.40
C GLU A 20 6.12 -0.24 6.49
N PHE A 21 7.07 0.17 7.33
CA PHE A 21 6.83 1.21 8.33
C PHE A 21 6.44 2.55 7.69
N LEU A 22 7.19 3.00 6.67
CA LEU A 22 6.88 4.26 5.97
C LEU A 22 5.52 4.22 5.28
N TRP A 23 5.19 3.09 4.64
CA TRP A 23 3.90 2.90 3.98
C TRP A 23 2.74 2.90 4.97
N THR A 24 2.92 2.22 6.11
CA THR A 24 1.92 2.18 7.18
C THR A 24 1.66 3.59 7.72
N GLN A 25 2.72 4.35 7.99
CA GLN A 25 2.60 5.75 8.41
C GLN A 25 1.90 6.62 7.37
N LEU A 26 2.12 6.36 6.08
CA LEU A 26 1.47 7.07 4.99
C LEU A 26 -0.03 6.75 4.91
N LEU A 27 -0.41 5.47 5.04
CA LEU A 27 -1.80 5.01 5.06
C LEU A 27 -2.54 5.57 6.27
N GLU A 28 -1.92 5.51 7.45
CA GLU A 28 -2.48 6.08 8.68
C GLU A 28 -2.59 7.60 8.56
N GLY A 29 -1.56 8.26 8.07
CA GLY A 29 -1.56 9.71 7.86
C GLY A 29 -2.70 10.17 6.95
N ALA A 30 -2.85 9.51 5.79
CA ALA A 30 -3.93 9.78 4.85
C ALA A 30 -5.31 9.53 5.49
N ALA A 31 -5.48 8.43 6.22
CA ALA A 31 -6.73 8.12 6.93
C ALA A 31 -7.05 9.12 8.05
N ASN A 32 -6.04 9.69 8.70
CA ASN A 32 -6.16 10.72 9.74
C ASN A 32 -6.27 12.15 9.18
N GLY A 33 -6.49 12.31 7.86
CA GLY A 33 -6.74 13.61 7.24
C GLY A 33 -5.48 14.45 7.03
N TRP A 34 -4.35 13.83 6.68
CA TRP A 34 -3.18 14.58 6.24
C TRP A 34 -3.51 15.46 5.02
N ASP A 35 -3.26 16.76 5.16
CA ASP A 35 -3.30 17.68 4.04
C ASP A 35 -2.05 17.55 3.15
N ARG A 36 -2.13 18.05 1.91
CA ARG A 36 -1.03 18.05 0.93
C ARG A 36 0.29 18.56 1.50
N HIS A 37 0.29 19.60 2.35
CA HIS A 37 1.53 20.12 2.92
C HIS A 37 2.22 19.09 3.82
N ARG A 38 1.45 18.34 4.63
CA ARG A 38 1.99 17.34 5.54
C ARG A 38 2.55 16.13 4.79
N MET A 39 1.87 15.74 3.71
CA MET A 39 2.33 14.66 2.84
C MET A 39 3.63 15.01 2.12
N GLN A 40 3.73 16.23 1.56
CA GLN A 40 4.97 16.72 0.96
C GLN A 40 6.13 16.74 1.96
N LYS A 41 5.89 17.23 3.18
CA LYS A 41 6.90 17.25 4.24
C LYS A 41 7.37 15.84 4.59
N PHE A 42 6.46 14.86 4.65
CA PHE A 42 6.82 13.47 4.90
C PHE A 42 7.77 12.94 3.81
N PHE A 43 7.44 13.14 2.54
CA PHE A 43 8.30 12.72 1.42
C PHE A 43 9.66 13.42 1.44
N ALA A 44 9.69 14.72 1.71
CA ALA A 44 10.95 15.48 1.82
C ALA A 44 11.84 14.98 2.97
N GLN A 45 11.26 14.42 4.04
CA GLN A 45 12.05 13.84 5.14
C GLN A 45 12.64 12.46 4.82
N ILE A 46 12.19 11.81 3.75
CA ILE A 46 12.62 10.45 3.39
C ILE A 46 13.24 10.35 2.00
N GLU A 47 13.28 11.45 1.23
CA GLU A 47 13.75 11.46 -0.16
C GLU A 47 15.19 10.93 -0.32
N ASP A 48 16.06 11.20 0.66
CA ASP A 48 17.46 10.76 0.68
C ASP A 48 17.61 9.24 0.81
N ARG A 49 16.64 8.57 1.46
CA ARG A 49 16.72 7.16 1.85
C ARG A 49 15.70 6.26 1.14
N ALA A 50 14.69 6.85 0.51
CA ALA A 50 13.57 6.14 -0.09
C ALA A 50 13.36 6.58 -1.56
N THR A 51 14.09 5.92 -2.46
CA THR A 51 14.05 6.23 -3.90
C THR A 51 12.77 5.69 -4.56
N ILE A 52 12.33 6.34 -5.63
CA ILE A 52 11.18 5.92 -6.45
C ILE A 52 11.27 4.45 -6.92
N PRO A 53 12.38 3.97 -7.52
CA PRO A 53 12.46 2.58 -7.97
C PRO A 53 12.31 1.58 -6.81
N ALA A 54 12.87 1.89 -5.64
CA ALA A 54 12.74 1.02 -4.46
C ALA A 54 11.32 1.06 -3.86
N TRP A 55 10.63 2.21 -3.94
CA TRP A 55 9.19 2.29 -3.64
C TRP A 55 8.37 1.38 -4.56
N LEU A 56 8.64 1.41 -5.87
CA LEU A 56 7.92 0.60 -6.86
C LEU A 56 8.16 -0.89 -6.65
N ASP A 57 9.41 -1.31 -6.45
CA ASP A 57 9.75 -2.72 -6.19
C ASP A 57 9.05 -3.23 -4.93
N TRP A 58 9.21 -2.50 -3.82
CA TRP A 58 8.59 -2.88 -2.56
C TRP A 58 7.06 -2.91 -2.65
N LEU A 59 6.45 -1.87 -3.22
CA LEU A 59 4.99 -1.77 -3.35
C LEU A 59 4.44 -2.86 -4.28
N GLY A 60 5.18 -3.24 -5.31
CA GLY A 60 4.84 -4.36 -6.18
C GLY A 60 4.84 -5.70 -5.42
N GLN A 61 5.85 -5.93 -4.58
CA GLN A 61 5.92 -7.14 -3.75
C GLN A 61 4.85 -7.15 -2.67
N PHE A 62 4.58 -6.00 -2.03
CA PHE A 62 3.47 -5.81 -1.10
C PHE A 62 2.13 -6.12 -1.78
N GLY A 63 1.88 -5.55 -2.96
CA GLY A 63 0.69 -5.78 -3.78
C GLY A 63 0.45 -7.27 -4.05
N LYS A 64 1.47 -7.99 -4.52
CA LYS A 64 1.39 -9.45 -4.73
C LYS A 64 1.01 -10.20 -3.44
N LYS A 65 1.61 -9.83 -2.30
CA LYS A 65 1.32 -10.46 -1.00
C LYS A 65 -0.12 -10.22 -0.55
N VAL A 66 -0.59 -8.97 -0.61
CA VAL A 66 -1.95 -8.63 -0.15
C VAL A 66 -3.02 -9.18 -1.08
N LEU A 67 -2.76 -9.20 -2.39
CA LEU A 67 -3.64 -9.84 -3.36
C LEU A 67 -3.63 -11.36 -3.20
N ALA A 68 -2.52 -12.00 -2.85
CA ALA A 68 -2.51 -13.44 -2.60
C ALA A 68 -3.31 -13.84 -1.34
N SER A 69 -3.61 -12.90 -0.44
CA SER A 69 -4.38 -13.17 0.78
C SER A 69 -5.83 -13.53 0.45
N PRO A 70 -6.40 -14.59 1.06
CA PRO A 70 -7.79 -14.98 0.86
C PRO A 70 -8.78 -14.02 1.54
N THR A 71 -8.30 -13.14 2.42
CA THR A 71 -9.17 -12.24 3.19
C THR A 71 -9.45 -10.97 2.39
N PRO A 72 -10.73 -10.64 2.09
CA PRO A 72 -11.07 -9.38 1.44
C PRO A 72 -10.73 -8.21 2.37
N ASN A 73 -9.95 -7.25 1.90
CA ASN A 73 -9.52 -6.09 2.69
C ASN A 73 -9.93 -4.76 2.03
N LEU A 74 -11.22 -4.43 2.17
CA LEU A 74 -11.79 -3.18 1.66
C LEU A 74 -11.21 -1.93 2.32
N GLU A 75 -10.85 -2.03 3.60
CA GLU A 75 -10.23 -0.93 4.35
C GLU A 75 -8.85 -0.59 3.75
N LEU A 76 -8.02 -1.60 3.52
CA LEU A 76 -6.73 -1.41 2.84
C LEU A 76 -6.92 -0.80 1.45
N ALA A 77 -7.86 -1.32 0.66
CA ALA A 77 -8.16 -0.76 -0.66
C ALA A 77 -8.53 0.74 -0.58
N ARG A 78 -9.38 1.15 0.37
CA ARG A 78 -9.74 2.55 0.57
C ARG A 78 -8.53 3.42 0.91
N ARG A 79 -7.68 2.96 1.84
CA ARG A 79 -6.48 3.71 2.24
C ARG A 79 -5.45 3.83 1.12
N LEU A 80 -5.28 2.78 0.31
CA LEU A 80 -4.41 2.81 -0.88
C LEU A 80 -4.90 3.84 -1.90
N ILE A 81 -6.21 3.93 -2.15
CA ILE A 81 -6.80 4.95 -3.03
C ILE A 81 -6.51 6.35 -2.49
N LEU A 82 -6.75 6.58 -1.18
CA LEU A 82 -6.48 7.88 -0.56
C LEU A 82 -5.02 8.31 -0.76
N VAL A 83 -4.07 7.44 -0.44
CA VAL A 83 -2.65 7.69 -0.64
C VAL A 83 -2.33 7.97 -2.11
N ALA A 84 -2.84 7.15 -3.04
CA ALA A 84 -2.63 7.35 -4.47
C ALA A 84 -3.17 8.70 -4.95
N THR A 85 -4.35 9.11 -4.49
CA THR A 85 -4.95 10.42 -4.81
C THR A 85 -4.09 11.57 -4.32
N HIS A 86 -3.43 11.45 -3.17
CA HIS A 86 -2.50 12.48 -2.74
C HIS A 86 -1.22 12.49 -3.58
N LEU A 87 -0.68 11.30 -3.88
CA LEU A 87 0.55 11.14 -4.65
C LEU A 87 0.41 11.59 -6.11
N GLN A 88 -0.78 11.48 -6.72
CA GLN A 88 -1.02 11.92 -8.09
C GLN A 88 -0.73 13.41 -8.33
N HIS A 89 -0.73 14.22 -7.25
CA HIS A 89 -0.40 15.64 -7.31
C HIS A 89 1.11 15.92 -7.24
N LEU A 90 1.93 14.88 -7.05
CA LEU A 90 3.37 14.94 -6.97
C LEU A 90 3.97 14.25 -8.20
N PRO A 91 4.45 14.98 -9.21
CA PRO A 91 4.87 14.40 -10.49
C PRO A 91 5.99 13.35 -10.32
N GLN A 92 6.87 13.53 -9.34
CA GLN A 92 7.94 12.56 -9.05
C GLN A 92 7.46 11.21 -8.49
N TYR A 93 6.24 11.14 -7.95
CA TYR A 93 5.66 9.93 -7.35
C TYR A 93 4.48 9.38 -8.18
N GLU A 94 4.28 9.87 -9.42
CA GLU A 94 3.16 9.46 -10.27
C GLU A 94 3.13 7.94 -10.47
N GLU A 95 4.27 7.32 -10.77
CA GLU A 95 4.35 5.86 -10.96
C GLU A 95 3.96 5.09 -9.68
N VAL A 96 4.38 5.59 -8.52
CA VAL A 96 4.04 4.99 -7.22
C VAL A 96 2.54 5.13 -6.95
N ALA A 97 1.95 6.29 -7.29
CA ALA A 97 0.52 6.53 -7.19
C ALA A 97 -0.29 5.57 -8.07
N LEU A 98 0.14 5.39 -9.33
CA LEU A 98 -0.51 4.49 -10.29
C LEU A 98 -0.47 3.04 -9.80
N LEU A 99 0.67 2.58 -9.30
CA LEU A 99 0.80 1.23 -8.76
C LEU A 99 -0.07 1.02 -7.52
N ALA A 100 -0.08 1.98 -6.58
CA ALA A 100 -0.93 1.93 -5.40
C ALA A 100 -2.41 1.89 -5.76
N ASN A 101 -2.84 2.73 -6.71
CA ASN A 101 -4.23 2.76 -7.19
C ASN A 101 -4.61 1.43 -7.87
N HIS A 102 -3.73 0.87 -8.70
CA HIS A 102 -3.95 -0.43 -9.33
C HIS A 102 -4.18 -1.54 -8.28
N ILE A 103 -3.29 -1.67 -7.30
CA ILE A 103 -3.43 -2.66 -6.21
C ILE A 103 -4.75 -2.45 -5.46
N ALA A 104 -5.13 -1.20 -5.20
CA ALA A 104 -6.36 -0.89 -4.50
C ALA A 104 -7.62 -1.31 -5.27
N HIS A 105 -7.64 -1.08 -6.58
CA HIS A 105 -8.73 -1.50 -7.45
C HIS A 105 -8.85 -3.02 -7.50
N GLU A 106 -7.74 -3.74 -7.64
CA GLU A 106 -7.71 -5.20 -7.61
C GLU A 106 -8.25 -5.74 -6.27
N LEU A 107 -7.79 -5.19 -5.14
CA LEU A 107 -8.29 -5.56 -3.81
C LEU A 107 -9.80 -5.34 -3.67
N ARG A 108 -10.31 -4.22 -4.19
CA ARG A 108 -11.74 -3.89 -4.12
C ARG A 108 -12.58 -4.81 -4.99
N GLN A 109 -12.12 -5.10 -6.20
CA GLN A 109 -12.79 -6.05 -7.10
C GLN A 109 -12.88 -7.44 -6.45
N ARG A 110 -11.79 -7.92 -5.83
CA ARG A 110 -11.79 -9.21 -5.14
C ARG A 110 -12.72 -9.24 -3.94
N ALA A 111 -12.82 -8.15 -3.19
CA ALA A 111 -13.77 -8.05 -2.10
C ALA A 111 -15.23 -8.05 -2.56
N THR A 112 -15.52 -7.43 -3.71
CA THR A 112 -16.87 -7.47 -4.31
C THR A 112 -17.17 -8.85 -4.93
N SER A 113 -16.20 -9.50 -5.57
CA SER A 113 -16.36 -10.82 -6.19
C SER A 113 -16.38 -11.97 -5.19
N GLY A 114 -15.81 -11.80 -3.99
CA GLY A 114 -15.93 -12.74 -2.87
C GLY A 114 -17.33 -12.75 -2.24
N VAL A 115 -18.17 -11.75 -2.54
CA VAL A 115 -19.60 -11.70 -2.21
C VAL A 115 -20.42 -12.31 -3.37
N VAL A 116 -20.03 -13.50 -3.84
CA VAL A 116 -20.81 -14.28 -4.80
C VAL A 116 -21.48 -15.43 -4.03
N TRP A 117 -22.71 -15.14 -3.59
CA TRP A 117 -23.87 -16.00 -3.31
C TRP A 117 -23.63 -17.43 -2.79
N ASP A 118 -23.58 -17.59 -1.46
CA ASP A 118 -24.21 -18.76 -0.85
C ASP A 118 -25.71 -18.45 -0.72
N TYR A 119 -26.43 -18.57 -1.84
CA TYR A 119 -27.88 -18.56 -1.84
C TYR A 119 -28.33 -19.99 -1.55
N ASP A 120 -28.30 -20.39 -0.29
CA ASP A 120 -29.08 -21.52 0.20
C ASP A 120 -30.56 -21.11 0.10
N GLY A 121 -31.14 -21.33 -1.08
CA GLY A 121 -32.56 -21.15 -1.29
C GLY A 121 -33.30 -22.10 -0.35
N PRO A 122 -34.27 -21.62 0.45
CA PRO A 122 -35.01 -22.51 1.35
C PRO A 122 -35.77 -23.52 0.50
N ASP A 123 -35.40 -24.79 0.63
CA ASP A 123 -36.22 -25.92 0.17
C ASP A 123 -37.60 -25.79 0.85
N ARG A 124 -38.63 -25.60 0.04
CA ARG A 124 -40.03 -25.38 0.43
C ARG A 124 -40.93 -26.28 -0.39
#